data_AF-A0A2I0NUS2-F1
#
_entry.id   AF-A0A2I0NUS2-F1
#
_cell.length_a   1.000
_cell.length_b   1.000
_cell.length_c   1.000
_cell.angle_alpha   90.00
_cell.angle_beta   90.00
_cell.angle_gamma   90.00
#
_symmetry.space_group_name_H-M   'P 1'
#
loop_
_entity.id
_entity.type
_entity.pdbx_description
1 polymer ?
#
loop_
_entity_poly.entity_id
_entity_poly.type
_entity_poly.pdbx_seq_one_letter_code
_entity_poly.pdbx_strand_id
1 'polypeptide(L)'
;MTETVVPTRADEKTPVIVFAAGSLIIPFAEIEKAFEAKYPDIDVLAEYHGSIQVMRHVTELHEPIDVVATADASLVPMLMYTSTNPETGQPYSNWFIRFAGNNLAIAYLPDSKYSNEITVENWPEI
;
A
#
# COMPACT_ATOMS: atom_id res chain seq x y z
N MET A 1 -44.95 -23.88 20.56
CA MET A 1 -44.22 -22.60 20.37
C MET A 1 -42.79 -22.86 20.77
N THR A 2 -41.94 -23.22 19.81
CA THR A 2 -40.51 -23.45 20.02
C THR A 2 -39.80 -22.19 19.55
N GLU A 3 -39.27 -21.42 20.49
CA GLU A 3 -38.38 -20.29 20.22
C GLU A 3 -37.08 -20.82 19.62
N THR A 4 -36.86 -20.50 18.34
CA THR A 4 -35.57 -20.68 17.69
C THR A 4 -34.64 -19.59 18.18
N VAL A 5 -33.67 -19.96 19.02
CA VAL A 5 -32.52 -19.12 19.34
C VAL A 5 -31.69 -18.98 18.07
N VAL A 6 -31.71 -17.80 17.46
CA VAL A 6 -30.82 -17.46 16.34
C VAL A 6 -29.44 -17.24 16.95
N PRO A 7 -28.38 -17.96 16.50
CA PRO A 7 -27.04 -17.71 17.02
C PRO A 7 -26.60 -16.34 16.53
N THR A 8 -26.20 -15.46 17.46
CA THR A 8 -25.55 -14.19 17.15
C THR A 8 -24.29 -14.48 16.35
N ARG A 9 -24.28 -14.04 15.09
CA ARG A 9 -23.11 -14.13 14.20
C ARG A 9 -21.97 -13.35 14.87
N ALA A 10 -20.83 -14.00 15.10
CA ALA A 10 -19.64 -13.34 15.62
C ALA A 10 -19.35 -12.06 14.83
N ASP A 11 -19.02 -10.98 15.54
CA ASP A 11 -18.86 -9.61 15.05
C ASP A 11 -18.14 -9.55 13.69
N GLU A 12 -18.88 -9.27 12.61
CA GLU A 12 -18.30 -9.11 11.27
C GLU A 12 -17.74 -7.70 11.18
N LYS A 13 -16.43 -7.56 11.38
CA LYS A 13 -15.72 -6.29 11.23
C LYS A 13 -15.89 -5.73 9.82
N THR A 14 -15.87 -4.40 9.68
CA THR A 14 -15.92 -3.71 8.40
C THR A 14 -14.52 -3.72 7.76
N PRO A 15 -14.33 -4.32 6.57
CA PRO A 15 -13.04 -4.35 5.93
C PRO A 15 -12.67 -2.97 5.35
N VAL A 16 -11.39 -2.61 5.41
CA VAL A 16 -10.78 -1.51 4.67
C VAL A 16 -9.64 -2.07 3.85
N ILE A 17 -9.78 -2.06 2.52
CA ILE A 17 -8.82 -2.66 1.58
C ILE A 17 -7.75 -1.64 1.23
N VAL A 18 -6.49 -1.97 1.53
CA VAL A 18 -5.34 -1.07 1.37
C VAL A 18 -4.31 -1.72 0.45
N PHE A 19 -4.03 -1.10 -0.70
CA PHE A 19 -2.93 -1.54 -1.55
C PHE A 19 -1.77 -0.55 -1.45
N ALA A 20 -0.60 -1.04 -1.06
CA ALA A 20 0.56 -0.21 -0.76
C ALA A 20 1.83 -0.68 -1.45
N ALA A 21 2.77 0.25 -1.66
CA ALA A 21 4.10 -0.08 -2.15
C ALA A 21 4.84 -0.99 -1.15
N GLY A 22 5.62 -1.95 -1.64
CA GLY A 22 6.35 -2.89 -0.78
C GLY A 22 7.31 -2.23 0.23
N SER A 23 7.84 -1.04 -0.07
CA SER A 23 8.65 -0.27 0.88
C SER A 23 7.87 0.23 2.10
N LEU A 24 6.54 0.11 2.10
CA LEU A 24 5.65 0.57 3.17
C LEU A 24 5.17 -0.56 4.10
N ILE A 25 5.58 -1.82 3.90
CA ILE A 25 5.13 -2.98 4.69
C ILE A 25 5.26 -2.74 6.20
N ILE A 26 6.46 -2.38 6.65
CA ILE A 26 6.74 -2.19 8.08
C ILE A 26 5.91 -1.04 8.66
N PRO A 27 5.95 0.20 8.12
CA PRO A 27 5.16 1.28 8.70
C PRO A 27 3.64 1.06 8.60
N PHE A 28 3.14 0.40 7.55
CA PHE A 28 1.70 0.13 7.43
C PHE A 28 1.23 -0.94 8.41
N ALA A 29 2.06 -1.95 8.74
CA ALA A 29 1.73 -2.90 9.81
C ALA A 29 1.60 -2.21 11.18
N GLU A 30 2.43 -1.19 11.45
CA GLU A 30 2.30 -0.38 12.66
C GLU A 30 1.04 0.49 12.65
N ILE A 31 0.71 1.08 11.49
CA ILE A 31 -0.52 1.87 11.30
C ILE A 31 -1.76 1.01 11.47
N GLU A 32 -1.82 -0.17 10.83
CA GLU A 32 -2.90 -1.15 10.95
C GLU A 32 -3.18 -1.45 12.43
N LYS A 33 -2.15 -1.87 13.16
CA LYS A 33 -2.27 -2.18 14.59
C LYS A 33 -2.80 -0.99 15.40
N ALA A 34 -2.30 0.22 15.14
CA ALA A 34 -2.74 1.42 15.85
C ALA A 34 -4.17 1.84 15.47
N PHE A 35 -4.54 1.66 14.20
CA PHE A 35 -5.85 2.02 13.67
C PHE A 35 -6.93 1.08 14.21
N GLU A 36 -6.71 -0.23 14.18
CA GLU A 36 -7.66 -1.22 14.72
C GLU A 36 -7.79 -1.16 16.24
N ALA A 37 -6.71 -0.83 16.96
CA ALA A 37 -6.80 -0.59 18.41
C ALA A 37 -7.71 0.61 18.74
N LYS A 38 -7.79 1.59 17.84
CA LYS A 38 -8.64 2.78 17.97
C LYS A 38 -10.06 2.55 17.43
N TYR A 39 -10.21 1.72 16.40
CA TYR A 39 -11.45 1.39 15.71
C TYR A 39 -11.64 -0.14 15.67
N PRO A 40 -12.10 -0.78 16.77
CA PRO A 40 -12.12 -2.24 16.90
C PRO A 40 -13.06 -2.96 15.95
N ASP A 41 -14.01 -2.22 15.38
CA ASP A 41 -15.00 -2.63 14.40
C ASP A 41 -14.47 -2.62 12.95
N ILE A 42 -13.23 -2.17 12.73
CA ILE A 42 -12.56 -2.16 11.43
C ILE A 42 -11.53 -3.30 11.35
N ASP A 43 -11.42 -3.89 10.16
CA ASP A 43 -10.38 -4.86 9.77
C ASP A 43 -9.60 -4.29 8.59
N VAL A 44 -8.33 -3.95 8.78
CA VAL A 44 -7.50 -3.41 7.69
C VAL A 44 -6.88 -4.57 6.92
N LEU A 45 -7.19 -4.65 5.63
CA LEU A 45 -6.70 -5.70 4.74
C LEU A 45 -5.66 -5.11 3.79
N ALA A 46 -4.39 -5.19 4.18
CA ALA A 46 -3.28 -4.63 3.42
C ALA A 46 -2.62 -5.64 2.48
N GLU A 47 -2.42 -5.24 1.21
CA GLU A 47 -1.65 -5.98 0.21
C GLU A 47 -0.52 -5.12 -0.37
N TYR A 48 0.62 -5.73 -0.65
CA TYR A 48 1.86 -5.02 -0.96
C TYR A 48 2.49 -5.46 -2.27
N HIS A 49 2.75 -4.50 -3.16
CA HIS A 49 3.34 -4.73 -4.49
C HIS A 49 4.33 -3.64 -4.90
N GLY A 50 4.89 -3.72 -6.11
CA GLY A 50 5.52 -2.57 -6.74
C GLY A 50 4.49 -1.46 -7.00
N SER A 51 4.86 -0.19 -6.84
CA SER A 51 3.90 0.93 -6.94
C SER A 51 3.10 0.96 -8.25
N ILE A 52 3.71 0.60 -9.38
CA ILE A 52 2.99 0.53 -10.66
C ILE A 52 1.95 -0.59 -10.65
N GLN A 53 2.26 -1.75 -10.05
CA GLN A 53 1.30 -2.84 -9.92
C GLN A 53 0.12 -2.42 -9.05
N VAL A 54 0.39 -1.79 -7.90
CA VAL A 54 -0.66 -1.20 -7.04
C VAL A 54 -1.61 -0.31 -7.86
N MET A 55 -1.07 0.59 -8.69
CA MET A 55 -1.91 1.45 -9.54
C MET A 55 -2.75 0.63 -10.52
N ARG A 56 -2.17 -0.39 -11.16
CA ARG A 56 -2.86 -1.24 -12.15
C ARG A 56 -3.98 -2.09 -11.56
N HIS A 57 -3.86 -2.54 -10.31
CA HIS A 57 -4.95 -3.23 -9.62
C HIS A 57 -6.21 -2.34 -9.57
N VAL A 58 -6.05 -1.05 -9.31
CA VAL A 58 -7.16 -0.09 -9.42
C VAL A 58 -7.52 0.20 -10.87
N THR A 59 -6.55 0.65 -11.68
CA THR A 59 -6.86 1.35 -12.93
C THR A 59 -7.13 0.41 -14.11
N GLU A 60 -6.59 -0.81 -14.07
CA GLU A 60 -6.71 -1.80 -15.15
C GLU A 60 -7.57 -3.00 -14.72
N LEU A 61 -7.43 -3.48 -13.49
CA LEU A 61 -8.22 -4.62 -12.97
C LEU A 61 -9.53 -4.18 -12.29
N HIS A 62 -9.67 -2.89 -12.00
CA HIS A 62 -10.87 -2.28 -11.42
C HIS A 62 -11.23 -2.89 -10.07
N GLU A 63 -10.22 -3.28 -9.31
CA GLU A 63 -10.40 -3.82 -7.97
C GLU A 63 -10.91 -2.75 -7.01
N PRO A 64 -11.91 -3.07 -6.16
CA PRO A 64 -12.47 -2.12 -5.20
C PRO A 64 -11.49 -1.92 -4.03
N ILE A 65 -10.59 -0.95 -4.18
CA ILE A 65 -9.55 -0.62 -3.20
C ILE A 65 -9.89 0.73 -2.54
N ASP A 66 -9.91 0.77 -1.21
CA ASP A 66 -10.26 1.97 -0.44
C ASP A 66 -9.09 2.95 -0.34
N VAL A 67 -7.88 2.43 -0.16
CA VAL A 67 -6.67 3.24 0.01
C VAL A 67 -5.54 2.72 -0.88
N VAL A 68 -4.98 3.63 -1.69
CA VAL A 68 -3.78 3.38 -2.50
C VAL A 68 -2.62 4.18 -1.93
N ALA A 69 -1.50 3.49 -1.61
CA ALA A 69 -0.29 4.13 -1.12
C ALA A 69 0.92 3.78 -2.01
N THR A 70 1.45 4.77 -2.72
CA THR A 70 2.58 4.60 -3.66
C THR A 70 3.88 5.17 -3.11
N ALA A 71 5.00 4.53 -3.47
CA ALA A 71 6.34 5.07 -3.20
C ALA A 71 6.71 6.25 -4.13
N ASP A 72 5.98 6.45 -5.23
CA ASP A 72 6.12 7.61 -6.12
C ASP A 72 4.76 8.29 -6.34
N ALA A 73 4.61 9.47 -5.76
CA ALA A 73 3.40 10.28 -5.87
C ALA A 73 3.10 10.74 -7.31
N SER A 74 4.10 10.73 -8.21
CA SER A 74 3.90 11.09 -9.63
C SER A 74 2.99 10.09 -10.36
N LEU A 75 2.88 8.86 -9.86
CA LEU A 75 2.05 7.82 -10.46
C LEU A 75 0.55 8.10 -10.31
N VAL A 76 0.12 8.82 -9.26
CA VAL A 76 -1.31 9.14 -9.06
C VAL A 76 -1.87 9.97 -10.22
N PRO A 77 -1.31 11.15 -10.58
CA PRO A 77 -1.80 11.89 -11.73
C PRO A 77 -1.55 11.15 -13.05
N MET A 78 -0.47 10.37 -13.15
CA MET A 78 -0.12 9.68 -14.40
C MET A 78 -1.08 8.52 -14.74
N LEU A 79 -1.58 7.81 -13.73
CA LEU A 79 -2.35 6.58 -13.91
C LEU A 79 -3.77 6.67 -13.33
N MET A 80 -3.99 7.36 -12.22
CA MET A 80 -5.32 7.38 -11.58
C MET A 80 -6.18 8.57 -12.02
N TYR A 81 -5.58 9.69 -12.44
CA TYR A 81 -6.35 10.83 -12.95
C TYR A 81 -6.68 10.70 -14.44
N THR A 82 -5.82 9.98 -15.17
CA THR A 82 -5.92 9.77 -16.63
C THR A 82 -6.73 8.53 -16.99
N SER A 83 -6.81 7.54 -16.10
CA SER A 83 -7.66 6.36 -16.28
C SER A 83 -9.06 6.60 -15.74
N THR A 84 -10.06 6.30 -16.58
CA THR A 84 -11.47 6.43 -16.25
C THR A 84 -12.01 5.10 -15.72
N ASN A 85 -12.69 5.14 -14.58
CA ASN A 85 -13.46 4.02 -14.08
C ASN A 85 -14.68 3.78 -14.98
N PRO A 86 -14.85 2.57 -15.57
CA PRO A 86 -15.91 2.29 -16.51
C PRO A 86 -17.31 2.30 -15.89
N GLU A 87 -17.43 2.08 -14.58
CA GLU A 87 -18.71 2.08 -13.87
C GLU A 87 -19.18 3.51 -13.55
N THR A 88 -18.27 4.40 -13.19
CA THR A 88 -18.60 5.77 -12.75
C THR A 88 -18.43 6.82 -13.85
N GLY A 89 -17.64 6.52 -14.90
CA GLY A 89 -17.25 7.47 -15.93
C GLY A 89 -16.32 8.58 -15.42
N GLN A 90 -15.76 8.45 -14.22
CA GLN A 90 -14.86 9.41 -13.59
C GLN A 90 -13.44 8.84 -13.47
N PRO A 91 -12.41 9.70 -13.32
CA PRO A 91 -11.08 9.24 -12.95
C PRO A 91 -11.08 8.43 -11.65
N TYR A 92 -10.16 7.47 -11.52
CA TYR A 92 -9.99 6.66 -10.31
C TYR A 92 -9.57 7.47 -9.07
N SER A 93 -8.95 8.62 -9.28
CA SER A 93 -8.69 9.58 -8.20
C SER A 93 -8.74 11.01 -8.73
N ASN A 94 -8.98 11.96 -7.83
CA ASN A 94 -8.95 13.40 -8.10
C ASN A 94 -8.04 14.17 -7.11
N TRP A 95 -7.43 13.50 -6.13
CA TRP A 95 -6.49 14.10 -5.18
C TRP A 95 -5.47 13.08 -4.65
N PHE A 96 -4.36 13.57 -4.11
CA PHE A 96 -3.44 12.78 -3.28
C PHE A 96 -2.73 13.66 -2.25
N ILE A 97 -2.16 13.02 -1.23
CA ILE A 97 -1.33 13.65 -0.21
C ILE A 97 0.09 13.07 -0.28
N ARG A 98 1.10 13.93 -0.21
CA ARG A 98 2.50 13.50 -0.01
C ARG A 98 2.75 13.40 1.49
N PHE A 99 3.17 12.22 1.96
CA PHE A 99 3.29 11.95 3.40
C PHE A 99 4.68 11.51 3.84
N ALA A 100 5.54 11.05 2.92
CA ALA A 100 6.88 10.57 3.22
C ALA A 100 7.88 10.91 2.10
N GLY A 101 9.16 10.94 2.47
CA GLY A 101 10.30 10.99 1.56
C GLY A 101 11.24 9.82 1.83
N ASN A 102 12.11 9.49 0.87
CA ASN A 102 13.10 8.43 1.01
C ASN A 102 14.38 8.78 0.24
N ASN A 103 15.47 8.05 0.47
CA ASN A 103 16.73 8.18 -0.25
C ASN A 103 17.13 6.83 -0.85
N LEU A 104 17.69 6.85 -2.05
CA LEU A 104 18.35 5.67 -2.62
C LEU A 104 19.73 5.51 -1.97
N ALA A 105 20.07 4.27 -1.66
CA ALA A 105 21.37 3.89 -1.14
C ALA A 105 21.79 2.54 -1.74
N ILE A 106 23.09 2.26 -1.72
CA ILE A 106 23.65 0.95 -2.07
C ILE A 106 23.83 0.19 -0.77
N ALA A 107 22.94 -0.76 -0.51
CA ALA A 107 23.05 -1.65 0.63
C ALA A 107 23.92 -2.86 0.28
N TYR A 108 24.82 -3.25 1.19
CA TYR A 108 25.67 -4.42 1.06
C TYR A 108 25.88 -5.07 2.44
N LEU A 109 26.26 -6.35 2.43
CA LEU A 109 26.60 -7.11 3.63
C LEU A 109 28.11 -7.01 3.94
N PRO A 110 28.54 -7.26 5.19
CA PRO A 110 29.96 -7.26 5.53
C PRO A 110 30.83 -8.20 4.68
N ASP A 111 30.25 -9.30 4.19
CA ASP A 111 30.89 -10.31 3.34
C ASP A 111 30.65 -10.09 1.83
N SER A 112 30.00 -8.99 1.44
CA SER A 112 29.88 -8.62 0.04
C SER A 112 31.25 -8.38 -0.58
N LYS A 113 31.38 -8.69 -1.87
CA LYS A 113 32.61 -8.45 -2.61
C LYS A 113 32.98 -6.97 -2.53
N TYR A 114 34.23 -6.65 -2.17
CA TYR A 114 34.74 -5.28 -2.03
C TYR A 114 34.01 -4.43 -0.97
N SER A 115 33.33 -5.06 0.00
CA SER A 115 32.62 -4.35 1.08
C SER A 115 33.52 -3.43 1.90
N ASN A 116 34.82 -3.73 1.98
CA ASN A 116 35.83 -2.93 2.67
C ASN A 116 36.50 -1.87 1.77
N GLU A 117 36.18 -1.84 0.48
CA GLU A 117 36.78 -0.93 -0.52
C GLU A 117 35.78 0.10 -1.06
N ILE A 118 34.46 -0.20 -1.00
CA ILE A 118 33.42 0.69 -1.49
C ILE A 118 33.32 1.99 -0.68
N THR A 119 33.27 3.13 -1.38
CA THR A 119 33.12 4.48 -0.83
C THR A 119 32.10 5.28 -1.67
N VAL A 120 31.78 6.49 -1.20
CA VAL A 120 30.89 7.41 -1.91
C VAL A 120 31.48 7.85 -3.27
N GLU A 121 32.79 7.83 -3.39
CA GLU A 121 33.53 8.29 -4.58
C GLU A 121 33.73 7.20 -5.62
N ASN A 122 33.85 5.93 -5.21
CA ASN A 122 34.23 4.83 -6.11
C ASN A 122 33.13 3.78 -6.34
N TRP A 123 31.95 3.88 -5.71
CA TRP A 123 30.88 2.88 -5.86
C TRP A 123 30.50 2.51 -7.30
N PRO A 124 30.62 3.37 -8.34
CA PRO A 124 30.34 2.96 -9.72
C PRO A 124 31.42 2.05 -10.33
N GLU A 125 32.61 2.02 -9.73
CA GLU A 125 33.82 1.32 -10.22
C GLU A 125 34.04 -0.02 -9.50
N ILE A 126 33.42 -0.20 -8.33
CA ILE A 126 33.42 -1.43 -7.53
C ILE A 126 32.50 -2.50 -8.14
#